data_AF-A0A0R2H3K7-F1
#
_entry.id   AF-A0A0R2H3K7-F1
#
_cell.length_a   1.000
_cell.length_b   1.000
_cell.length_c   1.000
_cell.angle_alpha   90.00
_cell.angle_beta   90.00
_cell.angle_gamma   90.00
#
_symmetry.space_group_name_H-M   'P 1'
#
loop_
_entity.id
_entity.type
_entity.pdbx_description
1 polymer ?
#
loop_
_entity_poly.entity_id
_entity_poly.type
_entity_poly.pdbx_seq_one_letter_code
_entity_poly.pdbx_strand_id
1 'polypeptide(L)'
;MVSFKTATEKLSPTLPLTPEQAQLIKQAQAFIQQHLTTGPTPAVLVIEGEAGTGKSVVLTHLFNDLQVAARTQPASAVYQTQNRFLVNHPEVLKVYRQLAGTQPHLLKKDFQRPTTMINQLEKHDQQLDVVLIDEAHLLLSKPDHYNNFYHENQLLELIKRSQVVVLVIDFRQVLRMKSLWTPRRLQKLLAPYQHLTLRLQKQLRMQAPASLVDWINQFTDGKIQPLPPLNQTTYDFRVFDDAEAMRQLIVKQNQRVGLARMLATSGYPSTLDGGKHYIEEGAFRLPWDQYNFTSTPWAELPASIDEVGSIYTCQGFDLNYAGIIIGPIFYQDPQTGQLAVDLSKYTDVEAFKRRADLNNPREIKQLKLTMVRNALNVILKRGVMGTYVYAHDPRLRRTLMALAAERS
;
A
#
# COMPACT_ATOMS: atom_id res chain seq x y z
N MET A 1 29.38 -8.78 -5.57
CA MET A 1 27.96 -9.00 -5.90
C MET A 1 27.13 -8.13 -4.97
N VAL A 2 26.39 -7.15 -5.49
CA VAL A 2 25.39 -6.44 -4.67
C VAL A 2 24.28 -7.45 -4.40
N SER A 3 24.14 -7.89 -3.15
CA SER A 3 23.04 -8.79 -2.77
C SER A 3 21.72 -8.04 -2.96
N PHE A 4 20.88 -8.50 -3.88
CA PHE A 4 19.57 -7.92 -4.12
C PHE A 4 18.67 -8.25 -2.94
N LYS A 5 18.25 -7.25 -2.16
CA LYS A 5 17.26 -7.47 -1.10
C LYS A 5 15.92 -7.84 -1.73
N THR A 6 15.51 -9.10 -1.56
CA THR A 6 14.17 -9.64 -1.83
C THR A 6 13.11 -8.90 -1.01
N ALA A 7 11.83 -8.96 -1.39
CA ALA A 7 10.74 -8.41 -0.60
C ALA A 7 10.67 -9.06 0.79
N THR A 8 11.03 -10.34 0.92
CA THR A 8 11.16 -11.02 2.21
C THR A 8 12.25 -10.41 3.08
N GLU A 9 13.40 -10.05 2.52
CA GLU A 9 14.46 -9.37 3.29
C GLU A 9 14.07 -7.96 3.71
N LYS A 10 13.20 -7.28 2.94
CA LYS A 10 12.65 -5.96 3.28
C LYS A 10 11.60 -6.00 4.40
N LEU A 11 11.00 -7.16 4.68
CA LEU A 11 9.98 -7.33 5.73
C LEU A 11 10.43 -8.24 6.89
N SER A 12 11.68 -8.70 6.89
CA SER A 12 12.19 -9.63 7.89
C SER A 12 12.11 -9.03 9.31
N PRO A 13 11.70 -9.81 10.34
CA PRO A 13 11.72 -9.36 11.72
C PRO A 13 13.14 -9.12 12.26
N THR A 14 14.18 -9.54 11.52
CA THR A 14 15.59 -9.35 11.90
C THR A 14 16.19 -8.05 11.37
N LEU A 15 15.41 -7.21 10.67
CA LEU A 15 15.89 -5.91 10.21
C LEU A 15 16.18 -4.98 11.40
N PRO A 16 17.25 -4.17 11.32
CA PRO A 16 17.55 -3.20 12.36
C PRO A 16 16.42 -2.17 12.46
N LEU A 17 15.92 -1.98 13.68
CA LEU A 17 14.88 -1.01 13.99
C LEU A 17 15.49 0.38 14.22
N THR A 18 14.76 1.43 13.82
CA THR A 18 15.07 2.78 14.30
C THR A 18 14.68 2.92 15.79
N PRO A 19 15.23 3.90 16.52
CA PRO A 19 14.81 4.17 17.90
C PRO A 19 13.29 4.42 18.04
N GLU A 20 12.69 5.12 17.08
CA GLU A 20 11.24 5.37 17.02
C GLU A 20 10.45 4.05 16.88
N GLN A 21 10.88 3.17 15.96
CA GLN A 21 10.24 1.86 15.75
C GLN A 21 10.38 0.95 16.97
N ALA A 22 11.56 0.90 17.59
CA ALA A 22 11.80 0.11 18.79
C ALA A 22 10.94 0.59 19.97
N GLN A 23 10.80 1.91 20.14
CA GLN A 23 9.94 2.48 21.18
C GLN A 23 8.47 2.16 20.94
N LEU A 24 8.01 2.23 19.69
CA LEU A 24 6.65 1.89 19.32
C LEU A 24 6.34 0.41 19.59
N ILE A 25 7.27 -0.50 19.27
CA ILE A 25 7.12 -1.93 19.57
C ILE A 25 6.96 -2.16 21.07
N LYS A 26 7.79 -1.51 21.91
CA LYS A 26 7.66 -1.60 23.38
C LYS A 26 6.29 -1.12 23.87
N GLN A 27 5.79 0.01 23.35
CA GLN A 27 4.46 0.52 23.69
C GLN A 27 3.36 -0.44 23.25
N ALA A 28 3.48 -1.04 22.07
CA ALA A 28 2.53 -2.02 21.57
C ALA A 28 2.50 -3.30 22.42
N GLN A 29 3.68 -3.81 22.82
CA GLN A 29 3.79 -4.95 23.72
C GLN A 29 3.16 -4.67 25.09
N ALA A 30 3.43 -3.50 25.67
CA ALA A 30 2.82 -3.09 26.93
C ALA A 30 1.29 -3.00 26.83
N PHE A 31 0.77 -2.41 25.76
CA PHE A 31 -0.67 -2.33 25.48
C PHE A 31 -1.30 -3.72 25.39
N ILE A 32 -0.69 -4.64 24.62
CA ILE A 32 -1.17 -6.02 24.49
C ILE A 32 -1.22 -6.71 25.86
N GLN A 33 -0.11 -6.69 26.61
CA GLN A 33 -0.02 -7.35 27.91
C GLN A 33 -1.03 -6.79 28.92
N GLN A 34 -1.20 -5.48 28.96
CA GLN A 34 -2.19 -4.83 29.82
C GLN A 34 -3.62 -5.29 29.50
N HIS A 35 -4.00 -5.32 28.22
CA HIS A 35 -5.38 -5.61 27.83
C HIS A 35 -5.72 -7.11 27.81
N LEU A 36 -4.72 -7.99 27.72
CA LEU A 36 -4.93 -9.43 27.94
C LEU A 36 -5.21 -9.75 29.41
N THR A 37 -4.70 -8.95 30.36
CA THR A 37 -4.80 -9.22 31.81
C THR A 37 -5.94 -8.51 32.53
N THR A 38 -6.54 -7.47 31.94
CA THR A 38 -7.50 -6.57 32.62
C THR A 38 -8.99 -6.92 32.38
N GLY A 39 -9.29 -7.98 31.62
CA GLY A 39 -10.65 -8.48 31.41
C GLY A 39 -11.06 -8.56 29.93
N PRO A 40 -12.32 -8.94 29.63
CA PRO A 40 -12.76 -9.32 28.29
C PRO A 40 -13.08 -8.13 27.36
N THR A 41 -12.83 -6.89 27.79
CA THR A 41 -13.16 -5.71 27.00
C THR A 41 -12.19 -5.59 25.82
N PRO A 42 -12.68 -5.60 24.56
CA PRO A 42 -11.82 -5.45 23.40
C PRO A 42 -11.08 -4.12 23.40
N ALA A 43 -9.79 -4.16 23.06
CA ALA A 43 -8.93 -2.98 22.96
C ALA A 43 -8.28 -2.87 21.58
N VAL A 44 -8.09 -1.63 21.11
CA VAL A 44 -7.58 -1.37 19.75
C VAL A 44 -6.36 -0.46 19.78
N LEU A 45 -5.25 -0.94 19.25
CA LEU A 45 -4.05 -0.14 19.02
C LEU A 45 -3.97 0.24 17.53
N VAL A 46 -3.98 1.54 17.26
CA VAL A 46 -3.83 2.10 15.91
C VAL A 46 -2.41 2.60 15.73
N ILE A 47 -1.72 2.13 14.70
CA ILE A 47 -0.42 2.63 14.26
C ILE A 47 -0.63 3.36 12.94
N GLU A 48 -0.61 4.69 12.99
CA GLU A 48 -0.76 5.56 11.84
C GLU A 48 0.63 5.94 11.27
N GLY A 49 0.76 5.93 9.95
CA GLY A 49 1.93 6.54 9.30
C GLY A 49 1.83 6.48 7.78
N GLU A 50 2.61 7.33 7.12
CA GLU A 50 2.59 7.39 5.65
C GLU A 50 3.30 6.19 5.00
N ALA A 51 3.11 6.04 3.68
CA ALA A 51 3.84 5.06 2.89
C ALA A 51 5.34 5.23 3.12
N GLY A 52 6.03 4.13 3.42
CA GLY A 52 7.47 4.17 3.62
C GLY A 52 7.97 4.46 5.03
N THR A 53 7.12 4.56 6.05
CA THR A 53 7.58 4.73 7.45
C THR A 53 8.00 3.42 8.15
N GLY A 54 7.98 2.29 7.44
CA GLY A 54 8.41 0.98 7.98
C GLY A 54 7.37 0.27 8.87
N LYS A 55 6.09 0.64 8.74
CA LYS A 55 4.99 0.07 9.56
C LYS A 55 4.89 -1.45 9.49
N SER A 56 5.04 -2.03 8.29
CA SER A 56 5.05 -3.49 8.10
C SER A 56 6.22 -4.16 8.85
N VAL A 57 7.39 -3.52 8.92
CA VAL A 57 8.55 -4.04 9.69
C VAL A 57 8.24 -4.03 11.20
N VAL A 58 7.64 -2.95 11.69
CA VAL A 58 7.18 -2.84 13.09
C VAL A 58 6.18 -3.95 13.42
N LEU A 59 5.18 -4.18 12.57
CA LEU A 59 4.22 -5.26 12.76
C LEU A 59 4.86 -6.64 12.71
N THR A 60 5.77 -6.91 11.77
CA THR A 60 6.44 -8.22 11.69
C THR A 60 7.27 -8.49 12.94
N HIS A 61 8.02 -7.50 13.44
CA HIS A 61 8.83 -7.66 14.65
C HIS A 61 7.94 -7.89 15.87
N LEU A 62 6.89 -7.08 16.03
CA LEU A 62 5.91 -7.25 17.10
C LEU A 62 5.26 -8.64 17.05
N PHE A 63 4.88 -9.12 15.87
CA PHE A 63 4.27 -10.43 15.71
C PHE A 63 5.24 -11.58 16.01
N ASN A 64 6.49 -11.45 15.57
CA ASN A 64 7.52 -12.44 15.85
C ASN A 64 7.76 -12.56 17.36
N ASP A 65 7.96 -11.44 18.05
CA ASP A 65 8.16 -11.43 19.50
C ASP A 65 6.96 -12.03 20.25
N LEU A 66 5.74 -11.68 19.81
CA LEU A 66 4.50 -12.23 20.35
C LEU A 66 4.42 -13.75 20.17
N GLN A 67 4.72 -14.26 18.97
CA GLN A 67 4.65 -15.69 18.68
C GLN A 67 5.75 -16.49 19.37
N VAL A 68 6.95 -15.93 19.52
CA VAL A 68 8.03 -16.53 20.33
C VAL A 68 7.53 -16.67 21.77
N ALA A 69 7.09 -15.57 22.39
CA ALA A 69 6.62 -15.58 23.76
C ALA A 69 5.42 -16.53 23.97
N ALA A 70 4.45 -16.51 23.07
CA ALA A 70 3.26 -17.35 23.14
C ALA A 70 3.57 -18.85 23.08
N ARG A 71 4.66 -19.26 22.41
CA ARG A 71 4.99 -20.67 22.21
C ARG A 71 6.07 -21.18 23.15
N THR A 72 6.96 -20.33 23.66
CA THR A 72 8.16 -20.78 24.37
C THR A 72 8.32 -20.22 25.78
N GLN A 73 7.51 -19.25 26.21
CA GLN A 73 7.72 -18.55 27.49
C GLN A 73 6.53 -18.73 28.45
N PRO A 74 6.50 -19.81 29.27
CA PRO A 74 5.41 -20.08 30.22
C PRO A 74 5.12 -18.96 31.23
N ALA A 75 6.11 -18.14 31.58
CA ALA A 75 5.96 -17.02 32.50
C ALA A 75 5.38 -15.74 31.86
N SER A 76 5.21 -15.73 30.54
CA SER A 76 4.73 -14.56 29.81
C SER A 76 3.20 -14.46 29.86
N ALA A 77 2.66 -13.25 30.00
CA ALA A 77 1.21 -13.00 29.95
C ALA A 77 0.56 -13.39 28.61
N VAL A 78 1.38 -13.57 27.56
CA VAL A 78 0.92 -14.00 26.23
C VAL A 78 1.12 -15.50 25.99
N TYR A 79 1.55 -16.28 26.98
CA TYR A 79 1.77 -17.73 26.80
C TYR A 79 0.46 -18.42 26.38
N GLN A 80 0.55 -19.30 25.37
CA GLN A 80 -0.57 -20.05 24.78
C GLN A 80 -1.69 -19.20 24.16
N THR A 81 -1.46 -17.91 23.94
CA THR A 81 -2.39 -17.06 23.19
C THR A 81 -2.54 -17.49 21.73
N GLN A 82 -3.75 -17.35 21.20
CA GLN A 82 -4.12 -17.54 19.81
C GLN A 82 -4.00 -16.22 19.05
N ASN A 83 -2.86 -16.03 18.40
CA ASN A 83 -2.56 -14.80 17.66
C ASN A 83 -2.66 -15.00 16.15
N ARG A 84 -3.16 -13.98 15.44
CA ARG A 84 -3.26 -13.97 13.96
C ARG A 84 -2.74 -12.69 13.37
N PHE A 85 -2.15 -12.81 12.17
CA PHE A 85 -1.69 -11.70 11.36
C PHE A 85 -2.53 -11.63 10.08
N LEU A 86 -3.23 -10.51 9.88
CA LEU A 86 -4.17 -10.32 8.80
C LEU A 86 -3.64 -9.36 7.76
N VAL A 87 -3.71 -9.78 6.50
CA VAL A 87 -3.29 -8.98 5.34
C VAL A 87 -4.33 -9.13 4.26
N ASN A 88 -4.98 -8.03 3.87
CA ASN A 88 -6.00 -8.10 2.83
C ASN A 88 -5.41 -8.16 1.41
N HIS A 89 -4.22 -7.59 1.22
CA HIS A 89 -3.53 -7.53 -0.06
C HIS A 89 -2.94 -8.91 -0.45
N PRO A 90 -3.40 -9.56 -1.54
CA PRO A 90 -2.97 -10.92 -1.89
C PRO A 90 -1.47 -11.05 -2.10
N GLU A 91 -0.85 -10.10 -2.81
CA GLU A 91 0.58 -10.15 -3.12
C GLU A 91 1.43 -9.96 -1.85
N VAL A 92 1.02 -9.11 -0.91
CA VAL A 92 1.76 -8.90 0.34
C VAL A 92 1.62 -10.11 1.25
N LEU A 93 0.44 -10.74 1.28
CA LEU A 93 0.21 -11.99 2.01
C LEU A 93 1.13 -13.12 1.52
N LYS A 94 1.43 -13.18 0.20
CA LYS A 94 2.42 -14.12 -0.35
C LYS A 94 3.80 -13.92 0.29
N VAL A 95 4.27 -12.67 0.40
CA VAL A 95 5.55 -12.33 1.04
C VAL A 95 5.58 -12.80 2.50
N TYR A 96 4.54 -12.49 3.27
CA TYR A 96 4.45 -12.91 4.67
C TYR A 96 4.46 -14.43 4.85
N ARG A 97 3.75 -15.17 3.98
CA ARG A 97 3.75 -16.64 4.01
C ARG A 97 5.09 -17.23 3.58
N GLN A 98 5.82 -16.58 2.69
CA GLN A 98 7.18 -16.99 2.32
C GLN A 98 8.14 -16.77 3.51
N LEU A 99 8.09 -15.60 4.14
CA LEU A 99 8.87 -15.24 5.33
C LEU A 99 8.59 -16.17 6.52
N ALA A 100 7.33 -16.55 6.75
CA ALA A 100 6.98 -17.49 7.80
C ALA A 100 7.70 -18.83 7.65
N GLY A 101 7.95 -19.28 6.41
CA GLY A 101 8.67 -20.51 6.15
C GLY A 101 10.14 -20.50 6.59
N THR A 102 10.73 -19.33 6.85
CA THR A 102 12.14 -19.19 7.21
C THR A 102 12.37 -18.85 8.69
N GLN A 103 11.31 -18.65 9.48
CA GLN A 103 11.41 -18.25 10.88
C GLN A 103 10.88 -19.36 11.81
N PRO A 104 11.60 -19.74 12.89
CA PRO A 104 11.24 -20.92 13.71
C PRO A 104 9.85 -20.86 14.33
N HIS A 105 9.38 -19.65 14.68
CA HIS A 105 8.14 -19.44 15.43
C HIS A 105 7.09 -18.68 14.63
N LEU A 106 7.19 -18.59 13.30
CA LEU A 106 6.12 -18.06 12.46
C LEU A 106 5.60 -19.18 11.57
N LEU A 107 4.31 -19.51 11.64
CA LEU A 107 3.73 -20.55 10.80
C LEU A 107 2.89 -19.91 9.70
N LYS A 108 2.88 -20.51 8.50
CA LYS A 108 2.05 -20.03 7.39
C LYS A 108 0.56 -19.89 7.74
N LYS A 109 0.06 -20.76 8.63
CA LYS A 109 -1.33 -20.73 9.14
C LYS A 109 -1.64 -19.53 10.03
N ASP A 110 -0.62 -18.83 10.52
CA ASP A 110 -0.79 -17.63 11.35
C ASP A 110 -1.18 -16.41 10.51
N PHE A 111 -1.00 -16.48 9.18
CA PHE A 111 -1.27 -15.40 8.22
C PHE A 111 -2.51 -15.69 7.37
N GLN A 112 -3.49 -14.79 7.43
CA GLN A 112 -4.79 -14.99 6.76
C GLN A 112 -5.37 -13.68 6.19
N ARG A 113 -6.32 -13.79 5.26
CA ARG A 113 -7.11 -12.62 4.82
C ARG A 113 -8.23 -12.31 5.82
N PRO A 114 -8.59 -11.03 6.03
CA PRO A 114 -9.62 -10.64 6.99
C PRO A 114 -10.98 -11.33 6.80
N THR A 115 -11.55 -11.36 5.59
CA THR A 115 -12.85 -12.01 5.36
C THR A 115 -12.82 -13.49 5.72
N THR A 116 -11.76 -14.21 5.32
CA THR A 116 -11.65 -15.63 5.63
C THR A 116 -11.54 -15.85 7.14
N MET A 117 -10.79 -15.01 7.84
CA MET A 117 -10.65 -15.10 9.29
C MET A 117 -11.99 -14.85 9.99
N ILE A 118 -12.69 -13.78 9.62
CA ILE A 118 -14.01 -13.44 10.19
C ILE A 118 -14.99 -14.60 10.00
N ASN A 119 -15.11 -15.12 8.78
CA ASN A 119 -16.04 -16.21 8.46
C ASN A 119 -15.66 -17.51 9.21
N GLN A 120 -14.37 -17.78 9.42
CA GLN A 120 -13.91 -18.94 10.19
C GLN A 120 -14.25 -18.80 11.68
N LEU A 121 -13.95 -17.64 12.29
CA LEU A 121 -14.27 -17.39 13.70
C LEU A 121 -15.77 -17.43 13.95
N GLU A 122 -16.57 -16.88 13.05
CA GLU A 122 -18.04 -16.93 13.12
C GLU A 122 -18.57 -18.36 13.00
N LYS A 123 -18.07 -19.15 12.04
CA LYS A 123 -18.50 -20.54 11.85
C LYS A 123 -18.20 -21.43 13.05
N HIS A 124 -17.10 -21.18 13.74
CA HIS A 124 -16.62 -22.00 14.85
C HIS A 124 -16.88 -21.40 16.24
N ASP A 125 -17.55 -20.25 16.31
CA ASP A 125 -17.77 -19.46 17.53
C ASP A 125 -16.48 -19.27 18.35
N GLN A 126 -15.40 -18.88 17.65
CA GLN A 126 -14.07 -18.73 18.23
C GLN A 126 -13.72 -17.25 18.45
N GLN A 127 -12.92 -17.02 19.49
CA GLN A 127 -12.25 -15.74 19.72
C GLN A 127 -10.73 -15.90 19.63
N LEU A 128 -10.07 -14.80 19.28
CA LEU A 128 -8.62 -14.68 19.27
C LEU A 128 -8.16 -13.78 20.42
N ASP A 129 -6.96 -14.01 20.91
CA ASP A 129 -6.37 -13.14 21.93
C ASP A 129 -5.84 -11.85 21.30
N VAL A 130 -5.04 -11.99 20.23
CA VAL A 130 -4.43 -10.84 19.55
C VAL A 130 -4.51 -10.97 18.03
N VAL A 131 -5.02 -9.92 17.38
CA VAL A 131 -5.05 -9.79 15.92
C VAL A 131 -4.22 -8.60 15.48
N LEU A 132 -3.19 -8.86 14.66
CA LEU A 132 -2.40 -7.83 13.99
C LEU A 132 -2.94 -7.67 12.56
N ILE A 133 -3.11 -6.44 12.09
CA ILE A 133 -3.64 -6.13 10.76
C ILE A 133 -2.68 -5.18 10.05
N ASP A 134 -2.06 -5.64 8.97
CA ASP A 134 -1.30 -4.77 8.06
C ASP A 134 -2.21 -4.22 6.95
N GLU A 135 -1.85 -3.04 6.45
CA GLU A 135 -2.58 -2.31 5.41
C GLU A 135 -4.10 -2.19 5.72
N ALA A 136 -4.45 -1.80 6.96
CA ALA A 136 -5.82 -1.78 7.45
C ALA A 136 -6.74 -0.81 6.68
N HIS A 137 -6.19 0.15 5.93
CA HIS A 137 -6.95 0.95 4.95
C HIS A 137 -7.56 0.11 3.82
N LEU A 138 -7.15 -1.15 3.66
CA LEU A 138 -7.77 -2.11 2.75
C LEU A 138 -8.95 -2.87 3.37
N LEU A 139 -9.17 -2.80 4.69
CA LEU A 139 -10.32 -3.44 5.32
C LEU A 139 -11.63 -2.91 4.73
N LEU A 140 -12.60 -3.79 4.52
CA LEU A 140 -13.91 -3.39 4.02
C LEU A 140 -14.67 -2.61 5.10
N SER A 141 -15.19 -1.46 4.70
CA SER A 141 -16.04 -0.59 5.53
C SER A 141 -17.50 -0.56 5.05
N LYS A 142 -17.90 -1.57 4.28
CA LYS A 142 -19.26 -1.91 3.84
C LYS A 142 -19.30 -3.40 3.44
N PRO A 143 -20.49 -4.00 3.27
CA PRO A 143 -20.61 -5.35 2.72
C PRO A 143 -20.00 -5.47 1.31
N ASP A 144 -19.46 -6.66 1.02
CA ASP A 144 -18.89 -7.06 -0.28
C ASP A 144 -19.21 -8.54 -0.54
N HIS A 145 -20.45 -8.80 -0.97
CA HIS A 145 -20.97 -10.16 -1.14
C HIS A 145 -20.18 -10.96 -2.18
N TYR A 146 -19.60 -10.30 -3.18
CA TYR A 146 -18.73 -10.95 -4.17
C TYR A 146 -17.52 -11.62 -3.49
N ASN A 147 -17.00 -11.03 -2.42
CA ASN A 147 -15.89 -11.57 -1.63
C ASN A 147 -16.37 -12.35 -0.39
N ASN A 148 -17.64 -12.78 -0.34
CA ASN A 148 -18.26 -13.48 0.78
C ASN A 148 -18.17 -12.72 2.12
N PHE A 149 -18.24 -11.39 2.08
CA PHE A 149 -18.32 -10.55 3.27
C PHE A 149 -19.70 -9.90 3.36
N TYR A 150 -20.50 -10.33 4.34
CA TYR A 150 -21.91 -9.95 4.50
C TYR A 150 -22.16 -8.97 5.65
N HIS A 151 -21.14 -8.68 6.47
CA HIS A 151 -21.24 -7.74 7.58
C HIS A 151 -20.97 -6.29 7.13
N GLU A 152 -21.26 -5.33 8.00
CA GLU A 152 -21.12 -3.90 7.69
C GLU A 152 -19.67 -3.40 7.69
N ASN A 153 -18.80 -3.98 8.52
CA ASN A 153 -17.42 -3.48 8.67
C ASN A 153 -16.47 -4.56 9.20
N GLN A 154 -15.37 -4.83 8.48
CA GLN A 154 -14.41 -5.87 8.86
C GLN A 154 -13.71 -5.59 10.19
N LEU A 155 -13.33 -4.32 10.44
CA LEU A 155 -12.65 -3.97 11.69
C LEU A 155 -13.57 -4.22 12.88
N LEU A 156 -14.85 -3.85 12.77
CA LEU A 156 -15.83 -4.10 13.82
C LEU A 156 -16.01 -5.59 14.10
N GLU A 157 -16.11 -6.42 13.05
CA GLU A 157 -16.25 -7.87 13.21
C GLU A 157 -15.01 -8.53 13.81
N LEU A 158 -13.82 -7.98 13.55
CA LEU A 158 -12.58 -8.43 14.17
C LEU A 158 -12.49 -8.02 15.63
N ILE A 159 -12.87 -6.77 15.98
CA ILE A 159 -12.93 -6.29 17.37
C ILE A 159 -13.89 -7.15 18.20
N LYS A 160 -15.06 -7.52 17.65
CA LYS A 160 -16.03 -8.39 18.34
C LYS A 160 -15.49 -9.80 18.66
N ARG A 161 -14.47 -10.26 17.94
CA ARG A 161 -13.95 -11.63 18.01
C ARG A 161 -12.49 -11.68 18.46
N SER A 162 -11.98 -10.57 19.01
CA SER A 162 -10.59 -10.49 19.49
C SER A 162 -10.52 -9.67 20.77
N GLN A 163 -9.64 -10.05 21.70
CA GLN A 163 -9.39 -9.25 22.90
C GLN A 163 -8.54 -8.00 22.57
N VAL A 164 -7.50 -8.15 21.75
CA VAL A 164 -6.66 -7.03 21.31
C VAL A 164 -6.54 -7.01 19.79
N VAL A 165 -6.83 -5.85 19.18
CA VAL A 165 -6.62 -5.61 17.74
C VAL A 165 -5.55 -4.53 17.56
N VAL A 166 -4.44 -4.89 16.92
CA VAL A 166 -3.40 -3.94 16.51
C VAL A 166 -3.50 -3.74 15.01
N LEU A 167 -3.68 -2.51 14.55
CA LEU A 167 -3.83 -2.21 13.13
C LEU A 167 -2.86 -1.11 12.68
N VAL A 168 -2.29 -1.31 11.49
CA VAL A 168 -1.51 -0.30 10.78
C VAL A 168 -2.35 0.31 9.69
N ILE A 169 -2.44 1.64 9.64
CA ILE A 169 -3.25 2.35 8.66
C ILE A 169 -2.51 3.52 8.00
N ASP A 170 -2.77 3.70 6.71
CA ASP A 170 -2.36 4.86 5.92
C ASP A 170 -3.57 5.43 5.18
N PHE A 171 -4.07 6.58 5.63
CA PHE A 171 -5.25 7.22 5.03
C PHE A 171 -5.00 7.73 3.61
N ARG A 172 -3.74 7.99 3.22
CA ARG A 172 -3.40 8.35 1.84
C ARG A 172 -3.43 7.15 0.89
N GLN A 173 -3.47 5.92 1.40
CA GLN A 173 -3.61 4.68 0.62
C GLN A 173 -5.06 4.15 0.56
N VAL A 174 -6.04 4.98 0.91
CA VAL A 174 -7.46 4.68 0.69
C VAL A 174 -7.83 4.98 -0.76
N LEU A 175 -7.99 3.92 -1.56
CA LEU A 175 -8.15 4.01 -3.02
C LEU A 175 -9.52 3.50 -3.54
N ARG A 176 -10.34 2.89 -2.67
CA ARG A 176 -11.62 2.28 -3.06
C ARG A 176 -12.74 2.67 -2.11
N MET A 177 -13.94 2.86 -2.65
CA MET A 177 -15.15 3.16 -1.87
C MET A 177 -15.52 2.04 -0.90
N LYS A 178 -15.28 0.77 -1.26
CA LYS A 178 -15.57 -0.35 -0.37
C LYS A 178 -14.70 -0.41 0.88
N SER A 179 -13.55 0.25 0.85
CA SER A 179 -12.60 0.38 1.97
C SER A 179 -12.39 1.86 2.30
N LEU A 180 -13.48 2.65 2.28
CA LEU A 180 -13.42 4.09 2.55
C LEU A 180 -13.15 4.33 4.04
N TRP A 181 -11.88 4.54 4.37
CA TRP A 181 -11.43 4.94 5.70
C TRP A 181 -11.04 6.41 5.72
N THR A 182 -11.41 7.11 6.79
CA THR A 182 -10.96 8.47 7.08
C THR A 182 -10.67 8.55 8.58
N PRO A 183 -9.84 9.49 9.05
CA PRO A 183 -9.61 9.68 10.48
C PRO A 183 -10.92 9.80 11.27
N ARG A 184 -11.87 10.59 10.76
CA ARG A 184 -13.20 10.77 11.36
C ARG A 184 -14.02 9.47 11.43
N ARG A 185 -13.99 8.65 10.37
CA ARG A 185 -14.72 7.36 10.34
C ARG A 185 -14.11 6.37 11.32
N LEU A 186 -12.77 6.28 11.38
CA LEU A 186 -12.08 5.41 12.32
C LEU A 186 -12.35 5.85 13.76
N GLN A 187 -12.20 7.14 14.08
CA GLN A 187 -12.46 7.68 15.40
C GLN A 187 -13.90 7.40 15.86
N LYS A 188 -14.89 7.61 14.98
CA LYS A 188 -16.30 7.31 15.30
C LYS A 188 -16.52 5.82 15.58
N LEU A 189 -15.87 4.93 14.82
CA LEU A 189 -15.99 3.48 15.00
C LEU A 189 -15.34 3.01 16.29
N LEU A 190 -14.20 3.61 16.68
CA LEU A 190 -13.44 3.24 17.87
C LEU A 190 -13.92 3.90 19.16
N ALA A 191 -14.78 4.93 19.10
CA ALA A 191 -15.28 5.65 20.27
C ALA A 191 -15.85 4.75 21.41
N PRO A 192 -16.52 3.60 21.13
CA PRO A 192 -17.01 2.71 22.18
C PRO A 192 -15.94 1.82 22.82
N TYR A 193 -14.72 1.77 22.27
CA TYR A 193 -13.67 0.83 22.66
C TYR A 193 -12.49 1.55 23.30
N GLN A 194 -11.78 0.85 24.19
CA GLN A 194 -10.47 1.32 24.65
C GLN A 194 -9.52 1.32 23.46
N HIS A 195 -8.93 2.47 23.14
CA HIS A 195 -8.03 2.58 22.01
C HIS A 195 -6.87 3.54 22.26
N LEU A 196 -5.73 3.23 21.65
CA LEU A 196 -4.53 4.06 21.63
C LEU A 196 -4.11 4.28 20.18
N THR A 197 -3.72 5.50 19.83
CA THR A 197 -3.15 5.80 18.51
C THR A 197 -1.70 6.23 18.66
N LEU A 198 -0.80 5.51 17.99
CA LEU A 198 0.62 5.81 17.86
C LEU A 198 0.90 6.25 16.42
N ARG A 199 1.86 7.18 16.26
CA ARG A 199 2.22 7.72 14.94
C ARG A 199 3.68 7.46 14.62
N LEU A 200 3.93 6.98 13.40
CA LEU A 200 5.26 6.85 12.78
C LEU A 200 5.43 7.97 11.78
N GLN A 201 6.34 8.90 12.06
CA GLN A 201 6.51 10.12 11.25
C GLN A 201 7.63 10.02 10.22
N LYS A 202 8.69 9.24 10.50
CA LYS A 202 9.88 9.22 9.65
C LYS A 202 9.69 8.34 8.42
N GLN A 203 9.72 8.95 7.22
CA GLN A 203 9.71 8.24 5.95
C GLN A 203 11.12 7.69 5.64
N LEU A 204 11.24 6.36 5.49
CA LEU A 204 12.52 5.64 5.44
C LEU A 204 12.81 4.98 4.08
N ARG A 205 11.82 4.88 3.18
CA ARG A 205 11.93 4.02 2.00
C ARG A 205 12.43 4.70 0.73
N MET A 206 11.99 5.92 0.45
CA MET A 206 12.43 6.65 -0.73
C MET A 206 13.75 7.34 -0.39
N GLN A 207 14.84 7.05 -1.12
CA GLN A 207 16.14 7.72 -0.92
C GLN A 207 16.18 9.14 -1.54
N ALA A 208 15.00 9.69 -1.85
CA ALA A 208 14.83 11.01 -2.42
C ALA A 208 14.99 12.10 -1.36
N PRO A 209 15.47 13.30 -1.76
CA PRO A 209 15.46 14.45 -0.88
C PRO A 209 14.01 14.85 -0.53
N ALA A 210 13.80 15.39 0.68
CA ALA A 210 12.48 15.81 1.15
C ALA A 210 11.81 16.79 0.18
N SER A 211 12.58 17.68 -0.46
CA SER A 211 12.09 18.61 -1.47
C SER A 211 11.42 17.92 -2.67
N LEU A 212 11.96 16.79 -3.15
CA LEU A 212 11.34 16.02 -4.23
C LEU A 212 10.06 15.31 -3.76
N VAL A 213 10.05 14.80 -2.52
CA VAL A 213 8.84 14.21 -1.93
C VAL A 213 7.73 15.24 -1.81
N ASP A 214 8.05 16.45 -1.37
CA ASP A 214 7.13 17.57 -1.26
C ASP A 214 6.64 18.06 -2.64
N TRP A 215 7.52 18.04 -3.64
CA TRP A 215 7.13 18.31 -5.02
C TRP A 215 6.11 17.27 -5.53
N ILE A 216 6.34 15.98 -5.28
CA ILE A 216 5.39 14.91 -5.65
C ILE A 216 4.05 15.12 -4.95
N ASN A 217 4.06 15.48 -3.66
CA ASN A 217 2.84 15.80 -2.91
C ASN A 217 2.05 16.91 -3.59
N GLN A 218 2.71 18.06 -3.85
CA GLN A 218 2.09 19.21 -4.49
C GLN A 218 1.58 18.88 -5.90
N PHE A 219 2.40 18.19 -6.70
CA PHE A 219 2.03 17.72 -8.04
C PHE A 219 0.75 16.91 -8.00
N THR A 220 0.66 15.92 -7.12
CA THR A 220 -0.53 15.07 -7.00
C THR A 220 -1.75 15.78 -6.40
N ASP A 221 -1.54 16.84 -5.63
CA ASP A 221 -2.61 17.72 -5.13
C ASP A 221 -3.12 18.69 -6.22
N GLY A 222 -2.55 18.64 -7.41
CA GLY A 222 -2.96 19.41 -8.58
C GLY A 222 -1.97 20.51 -8.96
N LYS A 223 -0.92 20.76 -8.18
CA LYS A 223 -0.01 21.90 -8.37
C LYS A 223 1.20 21.52 -9.20
N ILE A 224 1.30 22.05 -10.41
CA ILE A 224 2.51 21.97 -11.23
C ILE A 224 3.45 23.11 -10.80
N GLN A 225 4.63 22.74 -10.29
CA GLN A 225 5.65 23.65 -9.77
C GLN A 225 7.02 23.28 -10.34
N PRO A 226 8.02 24.18 -10.32
CA PRO A 226 9.40 23.85 -10.70
C PRO A 226 9.93 22.62 -9.97
N LEU A 227 10.65 21.75 -10.68
CA LEU A 227 11.29 20.58 -10.07
C LEU A 227 12.43 21.04 -9.15
N PRO A 228 12.52 20.49 -7.93
CA PRO A 228 13.61 20.84 -7.03
C PRO A 228 14.95 20.32 -7.57
N PRO A 229 16.07 20.99 -7.24
CA PRO A 229 17.40 20.48 -7.52
C PRO A 229 17.60 19.11 -6.86
N LEU A 230 18.29 18.20 -7.54
CA LEU A 230 18.71 16.90 -6.99
C LEU A 230 20.21 16.87 -6.67
N ASN A 231 20.78 18.05 -6.42
CA ASN A 231 22.16 18.19 -6.01
C ASN A 231 22.36 17.41 -4.69
N GLN A 232 23.45 16.63 -4.62
CA GLN A 232 23.83 15.85 -3.44
C GLN A 232 22.89 14.67 -3.08
N THR A 233 22.04 14.19 -4.00
CA THR A 233 21.32 12.93 -3.84
C THR A 233 21.75 11.89 -4.88
N THR A 234 21.69 10.62 -4.50
CA THR A 234 21.85 9.47 -5.41
C THR A 234 20.52 9.06 -6.06
N TYR A 235 19.42 9.72 -5.71
CA TYR A 235 18.09 9.39 -6.22
C TYR A 235 17.93 9.82 -7.67
N ASP A 236 17.63 8.87 -8.55
CA ASP A 236 17.55 9.09 -9.98
C ASP A 236 16.10 9.38 -10.42
N PHE A 237 15.74 10.66 -10.48
CA PHE A 237 14.43 11.10 -10.98
C PHE A 237 14.54 11.76 -12.36
N ARG A 238 13.79 11.25 -13.34
CA ARG A 238 13.82 11.71 -14.74
C ARG A 238 12.42 11.77 -15.34
N VAL A 239 12.25 12.71 -16.26
CA VAL A 239 11.04 12.83 -17.11
C VAL A 239 11.41 12.41 -18.53
N PHE A 240 10.51 11.70 -19.20
CA PHE A 240 10.67 11.20 -20.55
C PHE A 240 9.57 11.73 -21.47
N ASP A 241 9.94 12.00 -22.71
CA ASP A 241 9.04 12.29 -23.83
C ASP A 241 8.71 11.04 -24.68
N ASP A 242 9.45 9.95 -24.49
CA ASP A 242 9.24 8.63 -25.10
C ASP A 242 9.13 7.52 -24.03
N ALA A 243 7.98 6.84 -24.00
CA ALA A 243 7.68 5.77 -23.05
C ALA A 243 8.52 4.50 -23.31
N GLU A 244 8.92 4.21 -24.55
CA GLU A 244 9.75 3.04 -24.86
C GLU A 244 11.20 3.27 -24.42
N ALA A 245 11.73 4.48 -24.62
CA ALA A 245 13.03 4.85 -24.08
C ALA A 245 13.07 4.72 -22.55
N MET A 246 11.98 5.12 -21.86
CA MET A 246 11.83 4.92 -20.43
C MET A 246 11.80 3.42 -20.06
N ARG A 247 11.04 2.59 -20.79
CA ARG A 247 10.99 1.12 -20.58
C ARG A 247 12.36 0.48 -20.69
N GLN A 248 13.11 0.80 -21.74
CA GLN A 248 14.45 0.26 -21.97
C GLN A 248 15.40 0.59 -20.80
N LEU A 249 15.29 1.79 -20.23
CA LEU A 249 16.08 2.16 -19.06
C LEU A 249 15.64 1.36 -17.82
N ILE A 250 14.34 1.12 -17.62
CA ILE A 250 13.85 0.26 -16.54
C ILE A 250 14.36 -1.17 -16.68
N VAL A 251 14.39 -1.74 -17.89
CA VAL A 251 14.98 -3.07 -18.15
C VAL A 251 16.46 -3.10 -17.74
N LYS A 252 17.24 -2.07 -18.11
CA LYS A 252 18.65 -1.93 -17.70
C LYS A 252 18.79 -1.83 -16.18
N GLN A 253 17.95 -1.04 -15.51
CA GLN A 253 17.97 -0.95 -14.05
C GLN A 253 17.58 -2.28 -13.39
N ASN A 254 16.62 -3.02 -13.96
CA ASN A 254 16.25 -4.34 -13.46
C ASN A 254 17.41 -5.32 -13.54
N GLN A 255 18.18 -5.31 -14.63
CA GLN A 255 19.39 -6.14 -14.76
C GLN A 255 20.47 -5.76 -13.74
N ARG A 256 20.57 -4.46 -13.40
CA ARG A 256 21.60 -3.94 -12.48
C ARG A 256 21.27 -4.13 -11.01
N VAL A 257 20.02 -3.86 -10.61
CA VAL A 257 19.59 -3.79 -9.19
C VAL A 257 18.39 -4.67 -8.86
N GLY A 258 17.77 -5.35 -9.84
CA GLY A 258 16.52 -6.07 -9.66
C GLY A 258 15.34 -5.17 -9.27
N LEU A 259 14.15 -5.76 -9.14
CA LEU A 259 12.92 -5.08 -8.68
C LEU A 259 12.64 -3.73 -9.37
N ALA A 260 12.91 -3.62 -10.67
CA ALA A 260 12.55 -2.44 -11.45
C ALA A 260 11.39 -2.77 -12.39
N ARG A 261 10.29 -2.02 -12.34
CA ARG A 261 9.05 -2.35 -13.07
C ARG A 261 8.39 -1.12 -13.68
N MET A 262 7.62 -1.37 -14.74
CA MET A 262 6.73 -0.39 -15.35
C MET A 262 5.39 -0.37 -14.60
N LEU A 263 4.89 0.83 -14.35
CA LEU A 263 3.59 1.09 -13.73
C LEU A 263 2.83 2.13 -14.54
N ALA A 264 1.50 2.14 -14.46
CA ALA A 264 0.73 3.31 -14.88
C ALA A 264 -0.47 3.60 -13.96
N THR A 265 -1.07 4.75 -14.17
CA THR A 265 -2.41 5.07 -13.64
C THR A 265 -3.52 4.61 -14.59
N SER A 266 -4.77 4.69 -14.13
CA SER A 266 -5.96 4.35 -14.93
C SER A 266 -6.15 5.31 -16.12
N GLY A 267 -7.09 5.00 -17.02
CA GLY A 267 -7.38 5.80 -18.21
C GLY A 267 -7.34 5.01 -19.51
N TYR A 268 -6.74 3.81 -19.50
CA TYR A 268 -6.63 2.96 -20.68
C TYR A 268 -7.85 2.04 -20.79
N PRO A 269 -8.63 2.13 -21.88
CA PRO A 269 -9.84 1.34 -22.06
C PRO A 269 -9.51 -0.15 -22.28
N SER A 270 -10.17 -1.03 -21.55
CA SER A 270 -10.10 -2.47 -21.80
C SER A 270 -10.87 -2.82 -23.06
N THR A 271 -10.25 -3.60 -23.96
CA THR A 271 -10.96 -4.27 -25.04
C THR A 271 -11.74 -5.44 -24.42
N LEU A 272 -13.07 -5.32 -24.36
CA LEU A 272 -13.98 -6.23 -23.65
C LEU A 272 -14.06 -7.65 -24.24
N ASP A 273 -13.31 -7.95 -25.30
CA ASP A 273 -13.48 -9.16 -26.12
C ASP A 273 -12.57 -10.33 -25.69
N GLY A 274 -12.25 -10.45 -24.41
CA GLY A 274 -11.42 -11.56 -23.89
C GLY A 274 -9.95 -11.54 -24.35
N GLY A 275 -9.51 -10.44 -24.98
CA GLY A 275 -8.12 -10.20 -25.35
C GLY A 275 -7.26 -9.65 -24.21
N LYS A 276 -5.94 -9.65 -24.40
CA LYS A 276 -5.01 -8.96 -23.50
C LYS A 276 -5.25 -7.45 -23.59
N HIS A 277 -5.43 -6.79 -22.45
CA HIS A 277 -5.44 -5.32 -22.37
C HIS A 277 -4.00 -4.81 -22.41
N TYR A 278 -3.75 -3.73 -23.16
CA TYR A 278 -2.42 -3.16 -23.37
C TYR A 278 -2.39 -1.68 -22.98
N ILE A 279 -1.22 -1.24 -22.54
CA ILE A 279 -0.86 0.17 -22.47
C ILE A 279 -0.06 0.50 -23.71
N GLU A 280 -0.50 1.50 -24.45
CA GLU A 280 0.08 1.93 -25.71
C GLU A 280 0.42 3.43 -25.64
N GLU A 281 1.68 3.77 -25.89
CA GLU A 281 2.19 5.15 -25.92
C GLU A 281 3.28 5.27 -26.99
N GLY A 282 2.87 5.67 -28.21
CA GLY A 282 3.79 5.68 -29.36
C GLY A 282 4.28 4.28 -29.70
N ALA A 283 5.59 4.05 -29.62
CA ALA A 283 6.21 2.74 -29.85
C ALA A 283 6.11 1.79 -28.64
N PHE A 284 5.79 2.31 -27.46
CA PHE A 284 5.62 1.50 -26.26
C PHE A 284 4.33 0.71 -26.31
N ARG A 285 4.42 -0.61 -26.10
CA ARG A 285 3.25 -1.50 -25.96
C ARG A 285 3.55 -2.65 -25.02
N LEU A 286 2.88 -2.70 -23.86
CA LEU A 286 2.97 -3.83 -22.93
C LEU A 286 1.60 -4.23 -22.38
N PRO A 287 1.39 -5.53 -22.08
CA PRO A 287 0.19 -5.99 -21.43
C PRO A 287 0.03 -5.37 -20.04
N TRP A 288 -1.20 -5.02 -19.69
CA TRP A 288 -1.58 -4.43 -18.41
C TRP A 288 -2.08 -5.48 -17.42
N ASP A 289 -1.67 -5.37 -16.16
CA ASP A 289 -2.15 -6.15 -14.99
C ASP A 289 -2.50 -7.61 -15.31
N GLN A 290 -1.51 -8.39 -15.75
CA GLN A 290 -1.72 -9.80 -16.00
C GLN A 290 -1.92 -10.55 -14.68
N TYR A 291 -2.88 -11.47 -14.67
CA TYR A 291 -3.16 -12.28 -13.48
C TYR A 291 -2.02 -13.24 -13.19
N ASN A 292 -1.53 -13.23 -11.95
CA ASN A 292 -0.46 -14.10 -11.50
C ASN A 292 -1.00 -15.19 -10.55
N PHE A 293 -0.98 -16.44 -11.01
CA PHE A 293 -1.39 -17.62 -10.24
C PHE A 293 -0.28 -18.22 -9.36
N THR A 294 0.93 -17.69 -9.42
CA THR A 294 2.06 -18.20 -8.63
C THR A 294 2.03 -17.72 -7.19
N SER A 295 2.74 -18.41 -6.30
CA SER A 295 2.98 -17.96 -4.92
C SER A 295 4.00 -16.82 -4.82
N THR A 296 4.72 -16.51 -5.90
CA THR A 296 5.72 -15.44 -5.93
C THR A 296 5.03 -14.10 -6.19
N PRO A 297 5.38 -13.03 -5.46
CA PRO A 297 4.84 -11.70 -5.71
C PRO A 297 5.13 -11.19 -7.13
N TRP A 298 4.18 -10.48 -7.72
CA TRP A 298 4.30 -9.90 -9.08
C TRP A 298 5.60 -9.12 -9.28
N ALA A 299 5.97 -8.26 -8.33
CA ALA A 299 7.17 -7.44 -8.41
C ALA A 299 8.49 -8.25 -8.47
N GLU A 300 8.49 -9.49 -7.99
CA GLU A 300 9.65 -10.38 -7.99
C GLU A 300 9.69 -11.33 -9.18
N LEU A 301 8.57 -11.53 -9.87
CA LEU A 301 8.52 -12.40 -11.04
C LEU A 301 9.42 -11.84 -12.16
N PRO A 302 10.33 -12.64 -12.74
CA PRO A 302 11.13 -12.19 -13.87
C PRO A 302 10.27 -11.72 -15.06
N ALA A 303 9.17 -12.43 -15.35
CA ALA A 303 8.29 -12.15 -16.49
C ALA A 303 7.55 -10.80 -16.38
N SER A 304 7.35 -10.26 -15.17
CA SER A 304 6.62 -8.99 -15.01
C SER A 304 7.40 -7.76 -15.47
N ILE A 305 8.67 -7.92 -15.88
CA ILE A 305 9.40 -6.86 -16.59
C ILE A 305 8.77 -6.51 -17.95
N ASP A 306 8.07 -7.46 -18.56
CA ASP A 306 7.38 -7.32 -19.84
C ASP A 306 5.88 -7.03 -19.66
N GLU A 307 5.50 -6.48 -18.51
CA GLU A 307 4.14 -6.09 -18.15
C GLU A 307 4.13 -4.69 -17.53
N VAL A 308 2.97 -4.05 -17.51
CA VAL A 308 2.72 -2.82 -16.76
C VAL A 308 1.79 -3.14 -15.60
N GLY A 309 2.22 -2.81 -14.38
CA GLY A 309 1.40 -2.93 -13.18
C GLY A 309 0.57 -1.67 -12.88
N SER A 310 -0.60 -1.84 -12.30
CA SER A 310 -1.35 -0.76 -11.67
C SER A 310 -0.91 -0.52 -10.23
N ILE A 311 -1.52 0.49 -9.63
CA ILE A 311 -1.45 0.74 -8.19
C ILE A 311 -1.83 -0.51 -7.37
N TYR A 312 -2.73 -1.37 -7.84
CA TYR A 312 -3.19 -2.54 -7.08
C TYR A 312 -2.24 -3.72 -7.14
N THR A 313 -1.44 -3.85 -8.21
CA THR A 313 -0.44 -4.93 -8.30
C THR A 313 0.85 -4.55 -7.58
N CYS A 314 1.20 -3.26 -7.54
CA CYS A 314 2.40 -2.78 -6.84
C CYS A 314 2.14 -2.34 -5.37
N GLN A 315 0.89 -2.35 -4.89
CA GLN A 315 0.59 -1.90 -3.53
C GLN A 315 1.26 -2.80 -2.48
N GLY A 316 1.89 -2.16 -1.50
CA GLY A 316 2.66 -2.84 -0.45
C GLY A 316 4.10 -3.22 -0.84
N PHE A 317 4.51 -3.01 -2.10
CA PHE A 317 5.88 -3.27 -2.55
C PHE A 317 6.68 -1.98 -2.73
N ASP A 318 7.98 -2.07 -2.48
CA ASP A 318 8.95 -1.03 -2.83
C ASP A 318 9.84 -1.56 -3.96
N LEU A 319 9.78 -0.87 -5.09
CA LEU A 319 10.60 -1.16 -6.26
C LEU A 319 11.94 -0.45 -6.11
N ASN A 320 13.02 -1.02 -6.64
CA ASN A 320 14.29 -0.29 -6.66
C ASN A 320 14.20 0.87 -7.67
N TYR A 321 13.58 0.64 -8.83
CA TYR A 321 13.21 1.66 -9.80
C TYR A 321 11.77 1.49 -10.26
N ALA A 322 11.06 2.60 -10.45
CA ALA A 322 9.72 2.60 -11.01
C ALA A 322 9.67 3.46 -12.29
N GLY A 323 9.25 2.88 -13.41
CA GLY A 323 8.91 3.64 -14.61
C GLY A 323 7.40 3.86 -14.64
N ILE A 324 6.95 5.10 -14.63
CA ILE A 324 5.57 5.47 -14.36
C ILE A 324 4.99 6.21 -15.56
N ILE A 325 3.96 5.64 -16.13
CA ILE A 325 3.12 6.29 -17.13
C ILE A 325 1.94 6.96 -16.40
N ILE A 326 1.89 8.29 -16.43
CA ILE A 326 0.73 9.06 -15.99
C ILE A 326 -0.32 8.96 -17.10
N GLY A 327 -1.29 8.07 -16.90
CA GLY A 327 -2.30 7.68 -17.88
C GLY A 327 -3.37 8.73 -18.19
N PRO A 328 -4.28 8.42 -19.14
CA PRO A 328 -5.22 9.35 -19.76
C PRO A 328 -6.17 10.10 -18.82
N ILE A 329 -6.34 9.59 -17.60
CA ILE A 329 -7.18 10.22 -16.59
C ILE A 329 -6.62 11.56 -16.07
N PHE A 330 -5.30 11.76 -16.17
CA PHE A 330 -4.66 13.01 -15.77
C PHE A 330 -4.32 13.86 -17.00
N TYR A 331 -4.53 15.17 -16.87
CA TYR A 331 -4.21 16.13 -17.92
C TYR A 331 -3.81 17.47 -17.30
N GLN A 332 -3.15 18.33 -18.07
CA GLN A 332 -2.94 19.72 -17.66
C GLN A 332 -4.10 20.58 -18.15
N ASP A 333 -4.83 21.15 -17.20
CA ASP A 333 -5.95 22.04 -17.49
C ASP A 333 -5.46 23.29 -18.24
N PRO A 334 -6.08 23.63 -19.39
CA PRO A 334 -5.54 24.66 -20.25
C PRO A 334 -5.74 26.08 -19.73
N GLN A 335 -6.72 26.29 -18.86
CA GLN A 335 -7.09 27.60 -18.29
C GLN A 335 -6.23 27.91 -17.07
N THR A 336 -6.04 26.92 -16.19
CA THR A 336 -5.29 27.08 -14.93
C THR A 336 -3.82 26.72 -15.07
N GLY A 337 -3.45 25.93 -16.09
CA GLY A 337 -2.10 25.39 -16.26
C GLY A 337 -1.74 24.31 -15.22
N GLN A 338 -2.70 23.84 -14.44
CA GLN A 338 -2.50 22.93 -13.31
C GLN A 338 -2.90 21.49 -13.64
N LEU A 339 -2.50 20.53 -12.82
CA LEU A 339 -2.84 19.12 -13.00
C LEU A 339 -4.31 18.88 -12.63
N ALA A 340 -5.07 18.33 -13.56
CA ALA A 340 -6.48 18.00 -13.42
C ALA A 340 -6.75 16.51 -13.68
N VAL A 341 -7.95 16.08 -13.26
CA VAL A 341 -8.41 14.69 -13.33
C VAL A 341 -9.73 14.64 -14.09
N ASP A 342 -9.79 13.81 -15.13
CA ASP A 342 -11.01 13.51 -15.87
C ASP A 342 -11.62 12.18 -15.42
N LEU A 343 -12.51 12.24 -14.43
CA LEU A 343 -13.15 11.05 -13.86
C LEU A 343 -13.96 10.22 -14.89
N SER A 344 -14.30 10.79 -16.06
CA SER A 344 -15.01 10.03 -17.11
C SER A 344 -14.12 8.96 -17.75
N LYS A 345 -12.79 9.12 -17.66
CA LYS A 345 -11.81 8.17 -18.19
C LYS A 345 -11.40 7.10 -17.18
N TYR A 346 -11.93 7.11 -15.95
CA TYR A 346 -11.57 6.10 -14.96
C TYR A 346 -12.16 4.74 -15.31
N THR A 347 -11.30 3.72 -15.43
CA THR A 347 -11.69 2.42 -15.99
C THR A 347 -12.06 1.37 -14.94
N ASP A 348 -11.62 1.52 -13.68
CA ASP A 348 -12.01 0.63 -12.57
C ASP A 348 -13.31 1.09 -11.90
N VAL A 349 -14.45 0.86 -12.56
CA VAL A 349 -15.76 1.28 -12.03
C VAL A 349 -16.09 0.67 -10.66
N GLU A 350 -15.56 -0.53 -10.35
CA GLU A 350 -15.80 -1.20 -9.06
C GLU A 350 -15.14 -0.47 -7.88
N ALA A 351 -14.04 0.25 -8.09
CA ALA A 351 -13.45 1.08 -7.05
C ALA A 351 -14.38 2.23 -6.60
N PHE A 352 -15.31 2.66 -7.44
CA PHE A 352 -16.25 3.74 -7.17
C PHE A 352 -17.69 3.29 -6.87
N LYS A 353 -17.88 1.99 -6.61
CA LYS A 353 -19.19 1.42 -6.30
C LYS A 353 -19.88 2.17 -5.17
N ARG A 354 -21.17 2.48 -5.38
CA ARG A 354 -22.01 3.28 -4.47
C ARG A 354 -21.97 2.75 -3.04
N ARG A 355 -22.01 3.67 -2.08
CA ARG A 355 -22.24 3.36 -0.67
C ARG A 355 -23.58 3.95 -0.23
N ALA A 356 -24.32 3.25 0.63
CA ALA A 356 -25.62 3.71 1.12
C ALA A 356 -25.49 4.89 2.10
N ASP A 357 -24.35 4.99 2.80
CA ASP A 357 -24.04 6.03 3.77
C ASP A 357 -23.47 7.32 3.13
N LEU A 358 -23.37 7.38 1.80
CA LEU A 358 -22.93 8.56 1.06
C LEU A 358 -23.99 8.97 0.04
N ASN A 359 -24.64 10.11 0.28
CA ASN A 359 -25.71 10.61 -0.58
C ASN A 359 -25.41 11.98 -1.23
N ASN A 360 -24.41 12.72 -0.74
CA ASN A 360 -24.05 14.03 -1.28
C ASN A 360 -23.19 13.89 -2.55
N PRO A 361 -23.68 14.30 -3.74
CA PRO A 361 -22.92 14.15 -5.00
C PRO A 361 -21.60 14.91 -5.02
N ARG A 362 -21.52 16.07 -4.34
CA ARG A 362 -20.28 16.87 -4.27
C ARG A 362 -19.22 16.17 -3.44
N GLU A 363 -19.62 15.60 -2.29
CA GLU A 363 -18.73 14.80 -1.44
C GLU A 363 -18.22 13.57 -2.19
N ILE A 364 -19.12 12.84 -2.85
CA ILE A 364 -18.76 11.65 -3.65
C ILE A 364 -17.75 12.01 -4.73
N LYS A 365 -17.98 13.11 -5.47
CA LYS A 365 -17.04 13.57 -6.50
C LYS A 365 -15.68 13.89 -5.90
N GLN A 366 -15.64 14.60 -4.76
CA GLN A 366 -14.38 14.94 -4.09
C GLN A 366 -13.62 13.70 -3.63
N LEU A 367 -14.31 12.71 -3.05
CA LEU A 367 -13.70 11.44 -2.64
C LEU A 367 -13.09 10.68 -3.83
N LYS A 368 -13.79 10.63 -4.98
CA LYS A 368 -13.26 10.03 -6.21
C LYS A 368 -11.98 10.73 -6.68
N LEU A 369 -11.99 12.07 -6.71
CA LEU A 369 -10.80 12.87 -7.06
C LEU A 369 -9.63 12.59 -6.11
N THR A 370 -9.88 12.56 -4.80
CA THR A 370 -8.87 12.24 -3.80
C THR A 370 -8.30 10.83 -3.99
N MET A 371 -9.14 9.82 -4.25
CA MET A 371 -8.67 8.44 -4.50
C MET A 371 -7.76 8.34 -5.72
N VAL A 372 -8.12 9.03 -6.82
CA VAL A 372 -7.30 9.04 -8.05
C VAL A 372 -5.96 9.74 -7.82
N ARG A 373 -5.97 10.90 -7.16
CA ARG A 373 -4.75 11.64 -6.81
C ARG A 373 -3.85 10.84 -5.87
N ASN A 374 -4.44 10.19 -4.86
CA ASN A 374 -3.75 9.29 -3.96
C ASN A 374 -3.09 8.13 -4.72
N ALA A 375 -3.78 7.52 -5.68
CA ALA A 375 -3.19 6.44 -6.49
C ALA A 375 -1.93 6.92 -7.23
N LEU A 376 -1.96 8.11 -7.84
CA LEU A 376 -0.78 8.72 -8.47
C LEU A 376 0.34 9.01 -7.45
N ASN A 377 0.00 9.60 -6.30
CA ASN A 377 0.98 9.93 -5.25
C ASN A 377 1.71 8.67 -4.76
N VAL A 378 0.95 7.61 -4.56
CA VAL A 378 1.47 6.33 -4.08
C VAL A 378 2.41 5.72 -5.11
N ILE A 379 2.04 5.63 -6.39
CA ILE A 379 2.93 5.03 -7.40
C ILE A 379 4.21 5.86 -7.61
N LEU A 380 4.12 7.20 -7.61
CA LEU A 380 5.29 8.10 -7.78
C LEU A 380 6.35 7.95 -6.69
N LYS A 381 5.98 7.36 -5.54
CA LYS A 381 6.87 7.13 -4.39
C LYS A 381 7.30 5.66 -4.25
N ARG A 382 6.99 4.79 -5.22
CA ARG A 382 7.33 3.35 -5.16
C ARG A 382 8.80 3.06 -5.43
N GLY A 383 9.50 3.94 -6.15
CA GLY A 383 10.92 3.78 -6.45
C GLY A 383 11.80 4.18 -5.28
N VAL A 384 12.57 3.23 -4.73
CA VAL A 384 13.52 3.43 -3.62
C VAL A 384 14.75 4.20 -4.07
N MET A 385 15.30 3.85 -5.24
CA MET A 385 16.54 4.42 -5.78
C MET A 385 16.29 5.42 -6.92
N GLY A 386 15.15 5.31 -7.61
CA GLY A 386 14.82 6.21 -8.70
C GLY A 386 13.41 6.02 -9.24
N THR A 387 12.87 7.07 -9.86
CA THR A 387 11.55 7.09 -10.48
C THR A 387 11.62 7.81 -11.81
N TYR A 388 11.13 7.18 -12.86
CA TYR A 388 11.04 7.73 -14.21
C TYR A 388 9.58 8.01 -14.54
N VAL A 389 9.30 9.15 -15.17
CA VAL A 389 7.93 9.60 -15.43
C VAL A 389 7.74 9.91 -16.91
N TYR A 390 6.65 9.40 -17.46
CA TYR A 390 6.11 9.77 -18.76
C TYR A 390 4.64 10.20 -18.57
N ALA A 391 4.17 11.20 -19.30
CA ALA A 391 2.76 11.63 -19.25
C ALA A 391 2.06 11.39 -20.58
N HIS A 392 0.87 10.76 -20.52
CA HIS A 392 0.00 10.56 -21.67
C HIS A 392 -0.42 11.90 -22.30
N ASP A 393 -0.93 12.83 -21.47
CA ASP A 393 -1.38 14.15 -21.93
C ASP A 393 -0.22 14.96 -22.55
N PRO A 394 -0.29 15.33 -23.84
CA PRO A 394 0.83 16.01 -24.52
C PRO A 394 1.18 17.39 -23.93
N ARG A 395 0.22 18.10 -23.32
CA ARG A 395 0.48 19.39 -22.68
C ARG A 395 1.28 19.16 -21.39
N LEU A 396 0.77 18.29 -20.51
CA LEU A 396 1.45 17.88 -19.29
C LEU A 396 2.87 17.35 -19.57
N ARG A 397 3.03 16.49 -20.58
CA ARG A 397 4.34 15.93 -20.97
C ARG A 397 5.33 17.03 -21.34
N ARG A 398 4.93 17.98 -22.20
CA ARG A 398 5.79 19.11 -22.58
C ARG A 398 6.16 19.98 -21.38
N THR A 399 5.21 20.29 -20.50
CA THR A 399 5.50 21.08 -19.30
C THR A 399 6.47 20.34 -18.36
N LEU A 400 6.26 19.05 -18.09
CA LEU A 400 7.18 18.29 -17.24
C LEU A 400 8.59 18.19 -17.84
N MET A 401 8.71 18.06 -19.16
CA MET A 401 9.99 18.06 -19.86
C MET A 401 10.71 19.42 -19.75
N ALA A 402 9.99 20.52 -19.92
CA ALA A 402 10.55 21.87 -19.74
C ALA A 402 11.07 22.08 -18.30
N LEU A 403 10.25 21.72 -17.29
CA LEU A 403 10.65 21.80 -15.89
C LEU A 403 11.84 20.90 -15.56
N ALA A 404 11.98 19.75 -16.23
CA ALA A 404 13.13 18.87 -16.05
C ALA A 404 14.40 19.42 -16.70
N ALA A 405 14.29 20.15 -17.83
CA ALA A 405 15.41 20.81 -18.49
C ALA A 405 15.89 22.06 -17.72
N GLU A 406 14.98 22.76 -17.03
CA GLU A 406 15.29 23.92 -16.18
C GLU A 406 15.84 23.54 -14.80
N ARG A 407 15.81 22.25 -14.43
CA ARG A 407 16.29 21.75 -13.14
C ARG A 407 17.81 21.93 -13.04
N SER A 408 18.22 22.98 -12.33
CA SER A 408 19.62 23.34 -12.05
C SER A 408 20.20 22.59 -10.86
#